data_AF-A0A382CDH7-F1
#
_entry.id   AF-A0A382CDH7-F1
#
_cell.length_a   1.000
_cell.length_b   1.000
_cell.length_c   1.000
_cell.angle_alpha   90.00
_cell.angle_beta   90.00
_cell.angle_gamma   90.00
#
_symmetry.space_group_name_H-M   'P 1'
#
loop_
_entity.id
_entity.type
_entity.pdbx_description
1 polymer ?
#
loop_
_entity_poly.entity_id
_entity_poly.type
_entity_poly.pdbx_seq_one_letter_code
_entity_poly.pdbx_strand_id
1 'polypeptide(L)'
;MIEALKEDSTLPKKHPKKPSFLIGVRTEGSFKSTLHDPGKQNFRVGTQVIVESANGARTGIIASNKIPNIRKVEDKIPRILRTFNENDLQAQTRKKQTEQRA
;
A
#
# COMPACT_ATOMS: atom_id res chain seq x y z
N MET A 1 19.25 -11.59 51.93
CA MET A 1 18.43 -12.45 51.05
C MET A 1 17.47 -11.51 50.35
N ILE A 2 17.79 -11.06 49.13
CA ILE A 2 17.40 -11.68 47.83
C ILE A 2 15.86 -11.73 47.77
N GLU A 3 15.15 -11.02 46.89
CA GLU A 3 15.33 -11.02 45.44
C GLU A 3 14.63 -9.79 44.82
N ALA A 4 15.37 -9.00 44.04
CA ALA A 4 14.77 -8.01 43.17
C ALA A 4 14.17 -8.75 41.96
N LEU A 5 12.85 -8.71 41.83
CA LEU A 5 12.14 -9.16 40.63
C LEU A 5 12.60 -8.31 39.44
N LYS A 6 13.52 -8.87 38.65
CA LYS A 6 13.80 -8.40 37.29
C LYS A 6 12.55 -8.66 36.46
N GLU A 7 11.81 -7.61 36.12
CA GLU A 7 10.89 -7.65 35.00
C GLU A 7 11.72 -7.79 33.71
N ASP A 8 11.74 -9.00 33.17
CA ASP A 8 12.25 -9.28 31.83
C ASP A 8 11.41 -8.55 30.78
N SER A 9 11.85 -7.35 30.41
CA SER A 9 11.35 -6.60 29.26
C SER A 9 11.80 -7.22 27.92
N THR A 10 11.55 -8.52 27.74
CA THR A 10 11.73 -9.18 26.43
C THR A 10 10.40 -9.21 25.68
N LEU A 11 9.86 -8.03 25.41
CA LEU A 11 8.89 -7.90 24.32
C LEU A 11 9.58 -8.43 23.07
N PRO A 12 9.07 -9.48 22.39
CA PRO A 12 9.67 -9.92 21.15
C PRO A 12 9.60 -8.72 20.22
N LYS A 13 10.78 -8.21 19.81
CA LYS A 13 10.87 -7.21 18.75
C LYS A 13 10.04 -7.76 17.61
N LYS A 14 8.83 -7.21 17.42
CA LYS A 14 7.98 -7.50 16.27
C LYS A 14 8.79 -6.98 15.10
N HIS A 15 9.67 -7.80 14.56
CA HIS A 15 10.29 -7.54 13.28
C HIS A 15 9.11 -7.23 12.36
N PRO A 16 9.02 -6.02 11.78
CA PRO A 16 8.04 -5.83 10.72
C PRO A 16 8.45 -6.87 9.68
N LYS A 17 7.65 -7.93 9.56
CA LYS A 17 7.85 -8.97 8.55
C LYS A 17 7.76 -8.20 7.24
N LYS A 18 8.93 -7.89 6.66
CA LYS A 18 9.01 -7.21 5.38
C LYS A 18 8.12 -8.00 4.43
N PRO A 19 7.26 -7.32 3.65
CA PRO A 19 6.40 -8.03 2.73
C PRO A 19 7.27 -8.86 1.79
N SER A 20 6.95 -10.15 1.66
CA SER A 20 7.70 -11.11 0.85
C SER A 20 7.68 -10.76 -0.64
N PHE A 21 6.65 -10.03 -1.06
CA PHE A 21 6.53 -9.43 -2.37
C PHE A 21 5.83 -8.08 -2.26
N LEU A 22 6.11 -7.21 -3.21
CA LEU A 22 5.47 -5.92 -3.42
C LEU A 22 4.60 -5.97 -4.67
N ILE A 23 3.69 -5.02 -4.78
CA ILE A 23 2.82 -4.88 -5.93
C ILE A 23 3.14 -3.58 -6.65
N GLY A 24 3.43 -3.69 -7.95
CA GLY A 24 3.54 -2.56 -8.84
C GLY A 24 2.15 -2.06 -9.21
N VAL A 25 1.81 -0.85 -8.76
CA VAL A 25 0.53 -0.19 -9.08
C VAL A 25 0.80 0.98 -10.01
N ARG A 26 0.06 1.06 -11.11
CA ARG A 26 0.06 2.21 -12.02
C ARG A 26 -1.11 3.12 -11.65
N THR A 27 -0.81 4.29 -11.10
CA THR A 27 -1.82 5.30 -10.74
C THR A 27 -2.31 6.03 -11.99
N GLU A 28 -3.55 6.51 -11.97
CA GLU A 28 -4.12 7.32 -13.06
C GLU A 28 -3.21 8.54 -13.34
N GLY A 29 -2.90 8.79 -14.62
CA GLY A 29 -1.97 9.85 -15.04
C GLY A 29 -0.47 9.51 -14.96
N SER A 30 -0.07 8.34 -14.46
CA SER A 30 1.33 7.89 -14.46
C SER A 30 1.56 6.72 -15.42
N PHE A 31 2.62 6.81 -16.23
CA PHE A 31 3.08 5.68 -17.06
C PHE A 31 3.89 4.65 -16.27
N LYS A 32 4.51 5.07 -15.15
CA LYS A 32 5.36 4.23 -14.31
C LYS A 32 4.53 3.62 -13.17
N SER A 33 4.80 2.35 -12.88
CA SER A 33 4.27 1.68 -11.69
C SER A 33 5.11 2.00 -10.46
N THR A 34 4.47 2.35 -9.35
CA THR A 34 5.11 2.50 -8.05
C THR A 34 4.86 1.26 -7.19
N LEU A 35 5.81 0.95 -6.31
CA LEU A 35 5.74 -0.26 -5.48
C LEU A 35 4.94 0.00 -4.22
N HIS A 36 4.01 -0.90 -3.95
CA HIS A 36 3.16 -0.84 -2.77
C HIS A 36 3.19 -2.15 -2.00
N ASP A 37 3.05 -2.04 -0.69
CA ASP A 37 2.87 -3.17 0.20
C ASP A 37 1.41 -3.66 0.13
N PRO A 38 1.15 -4.93 -0.23
CA PRO A 38 -0.21 -5.50 -0.26
C PRO A 38 -0.80 -5.75 1.14
N GLY A 39 0.01 -5.63 2.20
CA GLY A 39 -0.38 -5.93 3.56
C GLY A 39 -0.77 -7.41 3.71
N LYS A 40 -2.02 -7.66 4.10
CA LYS A 40 -2.56 -9.03 4.28
C LYS A 40 -3.52 -9.45 3.17
N GLN A 41 -3.76 -8.59 2.18
CA GLN A 41 -4.70 -8.87 1.11
C GLN A 41 -3.99 -9.49 -0.10
N ASN A 42 -4.66 -10.46 -0.72
CA ASN A 42 -4.21 -11.05 -1.96
C ASN A 42 -4.87 -10.30 -3.12
N PHE A 43 -4.05 -9.68 -3.97
CA PHE A 43 -4.54 -8.97 -5.13
C PHE A 43 -4.10 -9.65 -6.42
N ARG A 44 -4.92 -9.49 -7.47
CA ARG A 44 -4.59 -9.98 -8.82
C ARG A 44 -4.17 -8.82 -9.70
N VAL A 45 -3.33 -9.13 -10.70
CA VAL A 45 -2.98 -8.17 -11.75
C VAL A 45 -4.24 -7.78 -12.52
N GLY A 46 -4.36 -6.50 -12.88
CA GLY A 46 -5.54 -5.92 -13.51
C GLY A 46 -6.61 -5.41 -12.54
N THR A 47 -6.50 -5.71 -11.24
CA THR A 47 -7.45 -5.20 -10.25
C THR A 47 -7.24 -3.70 -10.00
N GLN A 48 -8.34 -2.94 -10.00
CA GLN A 48 -8.35 -1.54 -9.57
C GLN A 48 -8.29 -1.47 -8.03
N VAL A 49 -7.41 -0.62 -7.52
CA VAL A 49 -7.15 -0.47 -6.09
C VAL A 49 -6.99 0.98 -5.71
N ILE A 50 -7.19 1.27 -4.43
CA ILE A 50 -6.85 2.55 -3.82
C ILE A 50 -5.52 2.39 -3.09
N VAL A 51 -4.56 3.26 -3.40
CA VAL A 51 -3.22 3.27 -2.84
C VAL A 51 -2.93 4.55 -2.08
N GLU A 52 -2.07 4.44 -1.07
CA GLU A 52 -1.49 5.58 -0.38
C GLU A 52 -0.52 6.35 -1.30
N SER A 53 -0.64 7.67 -1.32
CA SER A 53 0.28 8.56 -2.04
C SER A 53 0.50 9.82 -1.20
N ALA A 54 1.57 10.57 -1.47
CA ALA A 54 1.93 11.78 -0.71
C ALA A 54 0.79 12.82 -0.68
N ASN A 55 -0.01 12.89 -1.75
CA ASN A 55 -1.11 13.84 -1.89
C ASN A 55 -2.47 13.22 -1.51
N GLY A 56 -2.46 12.19 -0.66
CA GLY A 56 -3.65 11.43 -0.26
C GLY A 56 -3.90 10.20 -1.12
N ALA A 57 -5.01 9.51 -0.83
CA ALA A 57 -5.35 8.25 -1.49
C ALA A 57 -5.60 8.45 -3.00
N ARG A 58 -5.04 7.56 -3.82
CA ARG A 58 -5.17 7.59 -5.29
C ARG A 58 -5.68 6.26 -5.82
N THR A 59 -6.42 6.30 -6.91
CA THR A 59 -6.79 5.10 -7.64
C THR A 59 -5.67 4.68 -8.58
N GLY A 60 -5.45 3.37 -8.68
CA GLY A 60 -4.56 2.78 -9.66
C GLY A 60 -4.96 1.36 -10.03
N ILE A 61 -4.26 0.80 -11.01
CA ILE A 61 -4.42 -0.57 -11.46
C ILE A 61 -3.15 -1.34 -11.11
N ILE A 62 -3.32 -2.56 -10.61
CA ILE A 62 -2.20 -3.46 -10.38
C ILE A 62 -1.62 -3.89 -11.72
N ALA A 63 -0.36 -3.53 -11.95
CA ALA A 63 0.35 -3.82 -13.20
C ALA A 63 1.26 -5.04 -13.08
N SER A 64 1.83 -5.30 -11.89
CA SER A 64 2.78 -6.40 -11.71
C SER A 64 2.94 -6.80 -10.25
N ASN A 65 3.35 -8.05 -10.03
CA ASN A 65 3.88 -8.52 -8.75
C ASN A 65 5.40 -8.47 -8.80
N LYS A 66 6.05 -7.97 -7.74
CA LYS A 66 7.50 -7.77 -7.71
C LYS A 66 8.09 -8.33 -6.43
N ILE A 67 9.10 -9.18 -6.56
CA ILE A 67 9.92 -9.61 -5.42
C ILE A 67 11.08 -8.61 -5.29
N PRO A 68 11.11 -7.74 -4.27
CA PRO A 68 12.19 -6.76 -4.14
C PRO A 68 13.49 -7.45 -3.73
N ASN A 69 14.62 -7.01 -4.29
CA ASN A 69 15.92 -7.37 -3.75
C ASN A 69 16.06 -6.79 -2.35
N ILE A 70 16.42 -7.62 -1.36
CA ILE A 70 16.48 -7.32 0.09
C ILE A 70 17.21 -6.00 0.44
N ARG A 71 18.12 -5.55 -0.42
CA ARG A 71 18.93 -4.33 -0.23
C ARG A 71 18.29 -3.02 -0.74
N LYS A 72 17.19 -3.05 -1.50
CA LYS A 72 16.63 -1.87 -2.21
C LYS A 72 15.22 -1.46 -1.75
N VAL A 73 14.89 -1.75 -0.50
CA VAL A 73 13.56 -1.43 0.04
C VAL A 73 13.67 -0.14 0.84
N GLU A 74 12.99 0.91 0.37
CA GLU A 74 12.82 2.18 1.10
C GLU A 74 12.21 1.92 2.49
N ASP A 75 12.58 2.74 3.48
CA ASP A 75 12.16 2.54 4.88
C ASP A 75 10.64 2.59 5.08
N LYS A 76 9.92 3.30 4.19
CA LYS A 76 8.46 3.36 4.20
C LYS A 76 7.89 3.13 2.80
N ILE A 77 7.41 1.92 2.58
CA ILE A 77 6.70 1.55 1.35
C ILE A 77 5.23 1.95 1.49
N PRO A 78 4.67 2.72 0.54
CA PRO A 78 3.24 3.06 0.56
C PRO A 78 2.39 1.79 0.46
N ARG A 79 1.21 1.80 1.08
CA ARG A 79 0.34 0.61 1.13
C ARG A 79 -0.80 0.65 0.14
N ILE A 80 -1.26 -0.53 -0.26
CA ILE A 80 -2.58 -0.68 -0.86
C ILE A 80 -3.61 -0.61 0.28
N LEU A 81 -4.55 0.33 0.19
CA LEU A 81 -5.54 0.57 1.24
C LEU A 81 -6.73 -0.38 1.12
N ARG A 82 -7.25 -0.55 -0.10
CA ARG A 82 -8.39 -1.42 -0.41
C ARG A 82 -8.56 -1.63 -1.92
N THR A 83 -9.36 -2.62 -2.28
CA THR A 83 -9.90 -2.77 -3.64
C THR A 83 -10.84 -1.61 -3.97
N PHE A 84 -10.80 -1.17 -5.22
CA PHE A 84 -11.71 -0.15 -5.74
C PHE A 84 -13.16 -0.67 -5.73
N ASN A 85 -14.09 0.15 -5.25
CA ASN A 85 -15.51 -0.20 -5.15
C ASN A 85 -16.41 0.80 -5.90
N GLU A 86 -17.73 0.56 -5.87
CA GLU A 86 -18.71 1.42 -6.54
C GLU A 86 -18.76 2.85 -5.98
N ASN A 87 -18.50 3.03 -4.68
CA ASN A 87 -18.44 4.37 -4.08
C ASN A 87 -17.25 5.16 -4.63
N ASP A 88 -16.11 4.47 -4.80
CA ASP A 88 -14.91 5.06 -5.40
C ASP A 88 -15.18 5.42 -6.88
N LEU A 89 -15.95 4.62 -7.61
CA LEU A 89 -16.41 4.93 -8.97
C LEU A 89 -17.26 6.19 -9.01
N GLN A 90 -18.29 6.27 -8.16
CA GLN A 90 -19.15 7.46 -8.08
C GLN A 90 -18.36 8.71 -7.73
N ALA A 91 -17.40 8.61 -6.80
CA ALA A 91 -16.53 9.71 -6.43
C ALA A 91 -15.67 10.19 -7.62
N GLN A 92 -15.11 9.26 -8.41
CA GLN A 92 -14.37 9.62 -9.63
C GLN A 92 -15.25 10.28 -10.68
N THR A 93 -16.47 9.77 -10.89
CA THR A 93 -17.40 10.36 -11.86
C THR A 93 -17.78 11.79 -11.45
N ARG A 94 -18.09 12.02 -10.17
CA ARG A 94 -18.37 13.37 -9.65
C ARG A 94 -17.20 14.31 -9.88
N LYS A 95 -15.97 13.87 -9.58
CA LYS A 95 -14.75 14.65 -9.80
C LYS A 95 -14.58 15.04 -11.27
N LYS A 96 -14.71 14.08 -12.19
CA LYS A 96 -14.61 14.33 -13.64
C LYS A 96 -15.69 15.29 -14.14
N GLN A 97 -16.92 15.20 -13.63
CA GLN A 97 -17.99 16.14 -13.97
C GLN A 97 -17.71 17.57 -13.48
N THR A 98 -17.15 17.73 -12.29
CA THR A 98 -16.75 19.06 -11.79
C THR A 98 -15.62 19.64 -12.62
N GLU A 99 -14.60 18.84 -12.94
CA GLU A 99 -13.46 19.27 -13.78
C GLU A 99 -13.87 19.66 -15.20
N GLN A 100 -14.89 19.01 -15.78
CA GLN A 100 -15.43 19.35 -17.11
C GLN A 100 -16.30 20.62 -17.12
N ARG A 101 -16.81 21.03 -15.97
CA ARG A 101 -17.68 22.21 -15.83
C ARG A 101 -16.93 23.48 -15.41
N ALA A 102 -15.66 23.34 -15.02
CA ALA A 102 -14.76 24.44 -14.68
C ALA A 102 -14.04 24.94 -15.94
#